data_AF-A0AAJ3NRS2-F1
#
_entry.id   AF-A0AAJ3NRS2-F1
#
_cell.length_a   1.000
_cell.length_b   1.000
_cell.length_c   1.000
_cell.angle_alpha   90.00
_cell.angle_beta   90.00
_cell.angle_gamma   90.00
#
_symmetry.space_group_name_H-M   'P 1'
#
loop_
_entity.id
_entity.type
_entity.pdbx_description
1 polymer ?
#
loop_
_entity_poly.entity_id
_entity_poly.type
_entity_poly.pdbx_seq_one_letter_code
_entity_poly.pdbx_strand_id
1 'polypeptide(L)'
;MALTFDDTQAAVLLALLGLPEDTDDLGLVIDTVKDVTRDPMLPAPDEASASQVAAAAKKHGLELLDSDTAAALRRDAQEGRRIAAAAAKAKIEATVDDAVNRGKITAARSKHWVSLIEADPGMADVLAAVPDETAIPLSAIGHSADTSRDTADAGQWFY
;
A
#
# COMPACT_ATOMS: atom_id res chain seq x y z
N MET A 1 41.79 -42.30 -23.85
CA MET A 1 42.00 -42.63 -22.44
C MET A 1 40.63 -42.54 -21.76
N ALA A 2 40.08 -43.64 -21.26
CA ALA A 2 38.78 -43.64 -20.60
C ALA A 2 38.99 -43.35 -19.11
N LEU A 3 38.32 -42.33 -18.58
CA LEU A 3 38.23 -42.10 -17.14
C LEU A 3 37.14 -43.03 -16.60
N THR A 4 37.53 -44.03 -15.82
CA THR A 4 36.60 -44.94 -15.14
C THR A 4 36.54 -44.55 -13.68
N PHE A 5 35.37 -44.10 -13.23
CA PHE A 5 35.09 -43.87 -11.82
C PHE A 5 34.43 -45.11 -11.23
N ASP A 6 34.74 -45.43 -9.97
CA ASP A 6 33.93 -46.38 -9.20
C ASP A 6 32.63 -45.72 -8.69
N ASP A 7 31.66 -46.52 -8.26
CA ASP A 7 30.34 -46.04 -7.82
C ASP A 7 30.45 -45.04 -6.66
N THR A 8 31.49 -45.17 -5.82
CA THR A 8 31.73 -44.26 -4.69
C THR A 8 32.26 -42.91 -5.20
N GLN A 9 33.16 -42.93 -6.16
CA GLN A 9 33.71 -41.74 -6.81
C GLN A 9 32.65 -40.99 -7.64
N ALA A 10 31.75 -41.73 -8.30
CA ALA A 10 30.62 -41.16 -9.04
C ALA A 10 29.63 -40.47 -8.09
N ALA A 11 29.24 -41.12 -6.99
CA ALA A 11 28.35 -40.52 -5.99
C ALA A 11 28.95 -39.25 -5.38
N VAL A 12 30.24 -39.26 -5.04
CA VAL A 12 30.94 -38.07 -4.51
C VAL A 12 30.96 -36.92 -5.53
N LEU A 13 31.21 -37.20 -6.82
CA LEU A 13 31.20 -36.18 -7.87
C LEU A 13 29.79 -35.58 -8.05
N LEU A 14 28.75 -36.42 -8.11
CA LEU A 14 27.37 -35.98 -8.23
C LEU A 14 26.93 -35.13 -7.03
N ALA A 15 27.27 -35.57 -5.82
CA ALA A 15 27.00 -34.81 -4.60
C ALA A 15 27.71 -33.45 -4.58
N LEU A 16 28.95 -33.38 -5.08
CA LEU A 16 29.72 -32.12 -5.18
C LEU A 16 29.10 -31.13 -6.17
N LEU A 17 28.46 -31.65 -7.22
CA LEU A 17 27.72 -30.88 -8.22
C LEU A 17 26.30 -30.52 -7.77
N GLY A 18 25.85 -31.01 -6.60
CA GLY A 18 24.49 -30.83 -6.10
C GLY A 18 23.44 -31.65 -6.86
N LEU A 19 23.86 -32.68 -7.60
CA LEU A 19 22.99 -33.60 -8.31
C LEU A 19 22.66 -34.83 -7.44
N PRO A 20 21.48 -35.46 -7.61
CA PRO A 20 21.17 -36.73 -6.99
C PRO A 20 22.23 -37.80 -7.30
N GLU A 21 22.58 -38.63 -6.32
CA GLU A 21 23.62 -39.67 -6.43
C GLU A 21 23.27 -40.78 -7.43
N ASP A 22 22.00 -40.87 -7.84
CA ASP A 22 21.45 -41.80 -8.84
C ASP A 22 21.29 -41.15 -10.24
N THR A 23 21.95 -40.02 -10.48
CA THR A 23 21.90 -39.35 -11.79
C THR A 23 22.72 -40.13 -12.84
N ASP A 24 22.04 -40.92 -13.66
CA ASP A 24 22.64 -41.69 -14.76
C ASP A 24 22.74 -40.92 -16.09
N ASP A 25 22.24 -39.69 -16.14
CA ASP A 25 22.29 -38.84 -17.33
C ASP A 25 23.65 -38.14 -17.46
N LEU A 26 24.55 -38.76 -18.23
CA LEU A 26 25.87 -38.20 -18.53
C LEU A 26 25.81 -36.80 -19.16
N GLY A 27 24.77 -36.50 -19.94
CA GLY A 27 24.59 -35.19 -20.54
C GLY A 27 24.34 -34.11 -19.50
N LEU A 28 23.44 -34.39 -18.55
CA LEU A 28 23.12 -33.51 -17.43
C LEU A 28 24.34 -33.26 -16.54
N VAL A 29 25.13 -34.29 -16.25
CA VAL A 29 26.37 -34.16 -15.46
C VAL A 29 27.38 -33.26 -16.17
N ILE A 30 27.60 -33.48 -17.47
CA ILE A 30 28.54 -32.66 -18.25
C ILE A 30 28.08 -31.20 -18.32
N ASP A 31 26.79 -30.95 -18.52
CA ASP A 31 26.28 -29.57 -18.61
C ASP A 31 26.31 -28.86 -17.26
N THR A 32 26.04 -29.57 -16.15
CA THR A 32 26.19 -29.03 -14.80
C THR A 32 27.65 -28.70 -14.49
N VAL A 33 28.60 -29.57 -14.90
CA VAL A 33 30.03 -29.28 -14.79
C VAL A 33 30.41 -28.05 -15.61
N LYS A 34 29.91 -27.91 -16.86
CA LYS A 34 30.17 -26.71 -17.68
C LYS A 34 29.62 -25.44 -17.05
N ASP A 35 28.47 -25.52 -16.38
CA ASP A 35 27.84 -24.36 -15.75
C ASP A 35 28.57 -23.96 -14.46
N VAL A 36 29.01 -24.93 -13.66
CA VAL A 36 29.82 -24.70 -12.44
C VAL A 36 31.23 -24.23 -12.79
N THR A 37 31.82 -24.73 -13.88
CA THR A 37 33.18 -24.35 -14.35
C THR A 37 33.20 -23.13 -15.26
N ARG A 38 32.05 -22.52 -15.54
CA ARG A 38 32.00 -21.16 -16.07
C ARG A 38 32.55 -20.21 -15.02
N ASP A 39 33.87 -20.04 -15.06
CA ASP A 39 34.63 -19.06 -14.30
C ASP A 39 34.02 -17.64 -14.52
N PRO A 40 33.82 -16.81 -13.48
CA PRO A 40 33.45 -15.39 -13.61
C PRO A 40 34.42 -14.53 -14.47
N MET A 41 35.47 -15.12 -15.03
CA MET A 41 36.39 -14.52 -16.01
C MET A 41 35.99 -14.68 -17.49
N LEU A 42 34.73 -15.00 -17.83
CA LEU A 42 34.25 -14.70 -19.18
C LEU A 42 34.32 -13.17 -19.43
N PRO A 43 34.78 -12.72 -20.61
CA PRO A 43 34.78 -11.31 -20.93
C PRO A 43 33.35 -10.77 -20.79
N ALA A 44 33.25 -9.52 -20.32
CA ALA A 44 32.00 -8.79 -20.10
C ALA A 44 30.93 -9.19 -21.12
N PRO A 45 29.67 -9.44 -20.68
CA PRO A 45 28.64 -9.99 -21.54
C PRO A 45 28.59 -9.20 -22.84
N ASP A 46 28.92 -9.86 -23.95
CA ASP A 46 28.85 -9.28 -25.29
C ASP A 46 27.44 -8.71 -25.46
N GLU A 47 27.27 -7.53 -26.06
CA GLU A 47 25.95 -6.89 -26.26
C GLU A 47 24.93 -7.83 -26.93
N ALA A 48 25.43 -8.80 -27.70
CA ALA A 48 24.66 -9.90 -28.30
C ALA A 48 24.00 -10.84 -27.27
N SER A 49 24.64 -11.08 -26.11
CA SER A 49 24.12 -11.93 -25.03
C SER A 49 23.00 -11.23 -24.23
N ALA A 50 23.16 -9.95 -23.92
CA ALA A 50 22.14 -9.13 -23.26
C ALA A 50 20.89 -8.98 -24.16
N SER A 51 21.10 -8.83 -25.47
CA SER A 51 20.03 -8.77 -26.47
C SER A 51 19.25 -10.09 -26.59
N GLN A 52 19.93 -11.24 -26.45
CA GLN A 52 19.27 -12.56 -26.46
C GLN A 52 18.44 -12.79 -25.19
N VAL A 53 18.93 -12.37 -24.02
CA VAL A 53 18.18 -12.43 -22.76
C VAL A 53 16.96 -11.50 -22.82
N ALA A 54 17.09 -10.30 -23.36
CA ALA A 54 15.98 -9.37 -23.56
C ALA A 54 14.93 -9.92 -24.55
N ALA A 55 15.37 -10.54 -25.65
CA ALA A 55 14.47 -11.16 -26.63
C ALA A 55 13.72 -12.39 -26.05
N ALA A 56 14.38 -13.19 -25.21
CA ALA A 56 13.76 -14.30 -24.50
C ALA A 56 12.74 -13.79 -23.47
N ALA A 57 13.09 -12.79 -22.66
CA ALA A 57 12.19 -12.16 -21.70
C ALA A 57 10.92 -11.60 -22.38
N LYS A 58 11.09 -10.90 -23.50
CA LYS A 58 9.98 -10.33 -24.28
C LYS A 58 9.02 -11.40 -24.83
N LYS A 59 9.53 -12.57 -25.23
CA LYS A 59 8.68 -13.70 -25.66
C LYS A 59 7.76 -14.22 -24.54
N HIS A 60 8.15 -14.01 -23.29
CA HIS A 60 7.36 -14.37 -22.11
C HIS A 60 6.60 -13.17 -21.50
N GLY A 61 6.54 -12.03 -22.20
CA GLY A 61 5.86 -10.82 -21.72
C GLY A 61 6.59 -10.11 -20.58
N LEU A 62 7.87 -10.40 -20.38
CA LEU A 62 8.72 -9.79 -19.35
C LEU A 62 9.60 -8.70 -19.97
N GLU A 63 9.79 -7.61 -19.24
CA GLU A 63 10.67 -6.51 -19.63
C GLU A 63 11.91 -6.50 -18.73
N LEU A 64 13.08 -6.36 -19.36
CA LEU A 64 14.34 -6.31 -18.64
C LEU A 64 14.53 -4.91 -18.09
N LEU A 65 14.52 -4.79 -16.76
CA LEU A 65 14.76 -3.55 -16.04
C LEU A 65 16.11 -3.63 -15.35
N ASP A 66 16.84 -2.52 -15.40
CA ASP A 66 18.04 -2.34 -14.59
C ASP A 66 17.70 -2.40 -13.08
N SER A 67 18.64 -2.93 -12.29
CA SER A 67 18.43 -3.18 -10.86
C SER A 67 18.18 -1.91 -10.08
N ASP A 68 18.82 -0.80 -10.44
CA ASP A 68 18.69 0.48 -9.72
C ASP A 68 17.32 1.09 -10.00
N THR A 69 16.85 0.97 -11.25
CA THR A 69 15.50 1.41 -11.65
C THR A 69 14.43 0.58 -10.95
N ALA A 70 14.60 -0.74 -10.87
CA ALA A 70 13.68 -1.61 -10.16
C ALA A 70 13.68 -1.36 -8.64
N ALA A 71 14.83 -1.01 -8.06
CA ALA A 71 14.92 -0.62 -6.65
C ALA A 71 14.27 0.75 -6.39
N ALA A 72 14.46 1.72 -7.27
CA ALA A 72 13.79 3.02 -7.21
C ALA A 72 12.26 2.87 -7.29
N LEU A 73 11.75 2.14 -8.28
CA LEU A 73 10.32 1.93 -8.45
C LEU A 73 9.67 1.24 -7.23
N ARG A 74 10.37 0.27 -6.61
CA ARG A 74 9.88 -0.38 -5.39
C ARG A 74 9.80 0.60 -4.22
N ARG A 75 10.78 1.49 -4.07
CA ARG A 75 10.78 2.54 -3.04
C ARG A 75 9.64 3.53 -3.28
N ASP A 76 9.50 4.02 -4.50
CA ASP A 76 8.47 4.99 -4.86
C ASP A 76 7.07 4.40 -4.71
N ALA A 77 6.88 3.12 -5.06
CA ALA A 77 5.62 2.43 -4.86
C ALA A 77 5.27 2.24 -3.37
N GLN A 78 6.27 1.99 -2.51
CA GLN A 78 6.05 1.92 -1.06
C GLN A 78 5.68 3.29 -0.50
N GLU A 79 6.36 4.34 -0.93
CA GLU A 79 6.08 5.71 -0.47
C GLU A 79 4.72 6.20 -0.97
N GLY A 80 4.39 5.94 -2.24
CA GLY A 80 3.07 6.22 -2.81
C GLY A 80 1.94 5.54 -2.04
N ARG A 81 2.12 4.27 -1.62
CA ARG A 81 1.13 3.59 -0.76
C ARG A 81 0.96 4.26 0.61
N ARG A 82 2.04 4.75 1.21
CA ARG A 82 1.97 5.48 2.49
C ARG A 82 1.25 6.82 2.33
N ILE A 83 1.60 7.59 1.31
CA ILE A 83 0.97 8.87 1.01
C ILE A 83 -0.51 8.69 0.69
N ALA A 84 -0.87 7.68 -0.12
CA ALA A 84 -2.26 7.39 -0.45
C ALA A 84 -3.08 7.02 0.79
N ALA A 85 -2.53 6.21 1.71
CA ALA A 85 -3.18 5.88 2.96
C ALA A 85 -3.36 7.11 3.87
N ALA A 86 -2.34 7.96 3.98
CA ALA A 86 -2.42 9.21 4.75
C ALA A 86 -3.44 10.19 4.15
N ALA A 87 -3.48 10.33 2.83
CA ALA A 87 -4.44 11.18 2.13
C ALA A 87 -5.87 10.69 2.29
N ALA A 88 -6.11 9.38 2.25
CA ALA A 88 -7.42 8.79 2.50
C ALA A 88 -7.91 9.12 3.92
N LYS A 89 -7.04 8.96 4.92
CA LYS A 89 -7.37 9.29 6.31
C LYS A 89 -7.67 10.79 6.49
N ALA A 90 -6.81 11.66 5.95
CA ALA A 90 -7.01 13.11 6.01
C ALA A 90 -8.34 13.53 5.36
N LYS A 91 -8.74 12.88 4.27
CA LYS A 91 -10.03 13.13 3.61
C LYS A 91 -11.21 12.77 4.52
N ILE A 92 -11.12 11.65 5.24
CA ILE A 92 -12.16 11.22 6.19
C ILE A 92 -12.27 12.24 7.33
N GLU A 93 -11.14 12.60 7.94
CA GLU A 93 -11.10 13.60 9.03
C GLU A 93 -11.68 14.95 8.57
N ALA A 94 -11.28 15.45 7.40
CA ALA A 94 -11.81 16.70 6.85
C ALA A 94 -13.33 16.65 6.59
N THR A 95 -13.85 15.50 6.15
CA THR A 95 -15.29 15.30 5.93
C THR A 95 -16.06 15.33 7.25
N VAL A 96 -15.52 14.70 8.30
CA VAL A 96 -16.11 14.70 9.64
C VAL A 96 -16.04 16.10 10.26
N ASP A 97 -14.94 16.82 10.11
CA ASP A 97 -14.78 18.18 10.62
C ASP A 97 -15.75 19.16 9.96
N ASP A 98 -15.97 19.07 8.64
CA ASP A 98 -17.03 19.85 7.96
C ASP A 98 -18.42 19.55 8.53
N ALA A 99 -18.73 18.28 8.80
CA ALA A 99 -20.00 17.90 9.41
C ALA A 99 -20.16 18.43 10.86
N VAL A 100 -19.08 18.50 11.63
CA VAL A 100 -19.09 19.14 12.96
C VAL A 100 -19.34 20.65 12.82
N ASN A 101 -18.64 21.31 11.91
CA ASN A 101 -18.75 22.76 11.70
C ASN A 101 -20.16 23.18 11.25
N ARG A 102 -20.84 22.33 10.49
CA ARG A 102 -22.24 22.55 10.07
C ARG A 102 -23.28 22.11 11.10
N GLY A 103 -22.84 21.65 12.28
CA GLY A 103 -23.74 21.20 13.34
C GLY A 103 -24.51 19.92 13.00
N LYS A 104 -24.10 19.15 11.98
CA LYS A 104 -24.71 17.85 11.64
C LYS A 104 -24.48 16.82 12.75
N ILE A 105 -23.30 16.86 13.34
CA ILE A 105 -22.87 16.00 14.44
C ILE A 105 -22.20 16.82 15.53
N THR A 106 -22.13 16.28 16.75
CA THR A 106 -21.40 16.92 17.85
C THR A 106 -19.91 16.62 17.77
N ALA A 107 -19.07 17.56 18.22
CA ALA A 107 -17.61 17.38 18.26
C ALA A 107 -17.18 16.16 19.08
N ALA A 108 -17.91 15.80 20.15
CA ALA A 108 -17.64 14.62 20.95
C ALA A 108 -17.76 13.29 20.16
N ARG A 109 -18.55 13.29 19.07
CA ARG A 109 -18.74 12.11 18.21
C ARG A 109 -17.80 12.08 17.00
N SER A 110 -16.95 13.09 16.79
CA SER A 110 -16.07 13.15 15.61
C SER A 110 -15.19 11.90 15.49
N LYS A 111 -14.50 11.51 16.57
CA LYS A 111 -13.65 10.30 16.60
C LYS A 111 -14.41 9.02 16.27
N HIS A 112 -15.66 8.91 16.75
CA HIS A 112 -16.49 7.74 16.45
C HIS A 112 -16.83 7.67 14.97
N TRP A 113 -17.19 8.80 14.35
CA TRP A 113 -17.47 8.87 12.92
C TRP A 113 -16.24 8.60 12.06
N VAL A 114 -15.06 9.09 12.46
CA VAL A 114 -13.81 8.76 11.76
C VAL A 114 -13.57 7.25 11.76
N SER A 115 -13.61 6.60 12.93
CA SER A 115 -13.42 5.14 13.03
C SER A 115 -14.49 4.35 12.28
N LEU A 116 -15.73 4.86 12.23
CA LEU A 116 -16.84 4.22 11.54
C LEU A 116 -16.71 4.33 10.02
N ILE A 117 -16.25 5.47 9.48
CA ILE A 117 -15.97 5.65 8.05
C ILE A 117 -14.70 4.89 7.61
N GLU A 118 -13.69 4.79 8.49
CA GLU A 118 -12.52 3.94 8.25
C GLU A 118 -12.90 2.45 8.13
N ALA A 119 -13.90 2.00 8.89
CA ALA A 119 -14.40 0.62 8.84
C ALA A 119 -15.38 0.37 7.67
N ASP A 120 -16.25 1.34 7.37
CA ASP A 120 -17.20 1.30 6.26
C ASP A 120 -17.22 2.66 5.52
N PRO A 121 -16.55 2.75 4.36
CA PRO A 121 -16.53 3.97 3.56
C PRO A 121 -17.91 4.48 3.14
N GLY A 122 -18.93 3.62 3.06
CA GLY A 122 -20.30 4.01 2.69
C GLY A 122 -20.97 4.92 3.73
N MET A 123 -20.43 4.96 4.95
CA MET A 123 -20.95 5.83 6.01
C MET A 123 -20.65 7.31 5.80
N ALA A 124 -19.70 7.64 4.93
CA ALA A 124 -19.48 9.02 4.49
C ALA A 124 -20.71 9.59 3.77
N ASP A 125 -21.40 8.77 2.96
CA ASP A 125 -22.61 9.17 2.25
C ASP A 125 -23.79 9.36 3.23
N VAL A 126 -23.87 8.50 4.24
CA VAL A 126 -24.86 8.65 5.33
C VAL A 126 -24.63 9.97 6.07
N LEU A 127 -23.37 10.29 6.40
CA LEU A 127 -23.03 11.56 7.05
C LEU A 127 -23.35 12.77 6.15
N ALA A 128 -23.13 12.65 4.84
CA ALA A 128 -23.48 13.69 3.88
C ALA A 128 -25.01 13.93 3.81
N ALA A 129 -25.81 12.88 3.92
CA ALA A 129 -27.28 12.94 3.91
C ALA A 129 -27.90 13.54 5.19
N VAL A 130 -27.14 13.62 6.29
CA VAL A 130 -27.62 14.30 7.52
C VAL A 130 -27.84 15.79 7.23
N PRO A 131 -29.03 16.35 7.51
CA PRO A 131 -29.28 17.77 7.36
C PRO A 131 -28.36 18.62 8.25
N ASP A 132 -28.01 19.81 7.77
CA ASP A 132 -27.27 20.79 8.56
C ASP A 132 -28.04 21.13 9.86
N GLU A 133 -27.29 21.46 10.91
CA GLU A 133 -27.84 21.85 12.22
C GLU A 133 -28.66 20.78 12.96
N THR A 134 -28.66 19.52 12.49
CA THR A 134 -29.43 18.43 13.11
C THR A 134 -29.07 18.20 14.59
N ALA A 135 -27.79 18.29 14.94
CA ALA A 135 -27.32 18.04 16.29
C ALA A 135 -27.06 19.33 17.09
N ILE A 136 -26.58 20.38 16.42
CA ILE A 136 -26.28 21.67 17.03
C ILE A 136 -26.98 22.76 16.21
N PRO A 137 -27.95 23.48 16.77
CA PRO A 137 -28.56 24.62 16.09
C PRO A 137 -27.52 25.74 15.98
N LEU A 138 -27.25 26.16 14.75
CA LEU A 138 -26.35 27.28 14.46
C LEU A 138 -27.12 28.53 14.03
N SER A 139 -28.35 28.34 13.55
CA SER A 139 -29.31 29.40 13.29
C SER A 139 -29.86 29.98 14.60
N ALA A 140 -30.03 31.31 14.63
CA ALA A 140 -30.60 32.00 15.78
C ALA A 140 -32.11 31.68 15.88
N ILE A 141 -32.50 30.94 16.92
CA ILE A 141 -33.90 30.51 17.14
C ILE A 141 -34.76 31.63 17.76
N GLY A 142 -34.13 32.67 18.33
CA GLY A 142 -34.83 33.86 18.81
C GLY A 142 -33.88 34.85 19.48
N HIS A 143 -34.18 36.13 19.35
CA HIS A 143 -33.57 37.18 20.18
C HIS A 143 -34.63 37.70 21.15
N SER A 144 -34.26 37.97 22.41
CA SER A 144 -35.10 38.77 23.28
C SER A 144 -35.12 40.19 22.71
N ALA A 145 -36.26 40.65 22.21
CA ALA A 145 -36.48 42.08 22.08
C ALA A 145 -36.62 42.61 23.50
N ASP A 146 -35.70 43.47 23.92
CA ASP A 146 -35.85 44.19 25.16
C ASP A 146 -37.15 44.99 25.08
N THR A 147 -38.20 44.52 25.77
CA THR A 147 -39.49 45.21 25.84
C THR A 147 -39.50 46.30 26.90
N SER A 148 -38.35 46.82 27.32
CA SER A 148 -38.27 48.04 28.14
C SER A 148 -38.59 49.31 27.33
N ARG A 149 -39.70 49.28 26.59
CA ARG A 149 -40.50 50.48 26.32
C ARG A 149 -41.76 50.39 27.18
N ASP A 150 -41.70 51.14 28.27
CA ASP A 150 -42.85 51.67 29.01
C ASP A 150 -43.63 50.69 29.91
N THR A 151 -42.97 50.15 30.94
CA THR A 151 -43.68 49.76 32.18
C THR A 151 -43.45 50.83 33.25
N ALA A 152 -43.91 52.05 32.97
CA ALA A 152 -44.17 53.06 33.99
C ALA A 152 -45.53 52.82 34.65
N ASP A 153 -45.88 51.56 34.94
CA ASP A 153 -46.97 51.25 35.85
C ASP A 153 -46.43 50.36 36.98
N ALA A 154 -46.48 50.94 38.17
CA ALA A 154 -45.91 50.42 39.40
C ALA A 154 -46.73 49.22 39.89
N GLY A 155 -46.43 48.03 39.35
CA GLY A 155 -46.92 46.78 39.90
C GLY A 155 -46.30 46.54 41.28
N GLN A 156 -47.05 46.85 42.34
CA GLN A 156 -46.71 46.55 43.72
C GLN A 156 -46.35 45.07 43.88
N TRP A 157 -45.12 44.81 44.32
CA TRP A 157 -44.71 43.47 44.73
C TRP A 157 -45.32 43.16 46.10
N PHE A 158 -46.06 42.05 46.10
CA PHE A 158 -46.73 41.35 47.20
C PHE A 158 -46.33 41.74 48.63
N TYR A 159 -47.33 42.12 49.43
CA TYR A 159 -47.36 41.97 50.89
C TYR A 159 -47.78 40.56 51.29
#